data_AF-A0A349SDM7-F1
#
_entry.id   AF-A0A349SDM7-F1
#
_cell.length_a   1.000
_cell.length_b   1.000
_cell.length_c   1.000
_cell.angle_alpha   90.00
_cell.angle_beta   90.00
_cell.angle_gamma   90.00
#
_symmetry.space_group_name_H-M   'P 1'
#
loop_
_entity.id
_entity.type
_entity.pdbx_description
1 polymer ?
#
loop_
_entity_poly.entity_id
_entity_poly.type
_entity_poly.pdbx_seq_one_letter_code
_entity_poly.pdbx_strand_id
1 'polypeptide(L)'
;TKVGDNLGRMVSTIQLALSRSDAVIVCGGLGPTQDDITREAIAQVMGVSLIRHDDIGEHIRRLFESRGREFTQNNLRQADVPEGATTIAEMPGTAPGLVCPVEDKVIYAVPGVPYEMREMVLGTVIPDL
;
A
#
# COMPACT_ATOMS: atom_id res chain seq x y z
N THR A 1 4.38 8.94 -13.55
CA THR A 1 4.45 10.26 -12.89
C THR A 1 5.27 10.14 -11.62
N LYS A 2 5.95 11.20 -11.17
CA LYS A 2 6.55 11.27 -9.83
C LYS A 2 5.85 12.37 -9.04
N VAL A 3 5.53 12.10 -7.79
CA VAL A 3 4.82 13.03 -6.88
C VAL A 3 5.56 12.98 -5.55
N GLY A 4 5.72 14.14 -4.90
CA GLY A 4 6.25 14.16 -3.53
C GLY A 4 5.16 13.93 -2.50
N ASP A 5 5.52 13.43 -1.32
CA ASP A 5 4.61 12.98 -0.26
C ASP A 5 3.78 14.13 0.33
N ASN A 6 2.68 14.42 -0.37
CA ASN A 6 1.71 15.42 0.00
C ASN A 6 0.34 14.90 -0.40
N LEU A 7 -0.51 14.68 0.59
CA LEU A 7 -1.79 14.00 0.45
C LEU A 7 -2.63 14.56 -0.72
N GLY A 8 -2.83 15.88 -0.76
CA GLY A 8 -3.62 16.51 -1.81
C GLY A 8 -3.06 16.30 -3.22
N ARG A 9 -1.74 16.40 -3.40
CA ARG A 9 -1.11 16.13 -4.71
C ARG A 9 -1.21 14.66 -5.12
N MET A 10 -1.07 13.74 -4.16
CA MET A 10 -1.17 12.31 -4.42
C MET A 10 -2.60 11.93 -4.83
N VAL A 11 -3.61 12.37 -4.07
CA VAL A 11 -5.03 12.15 -4.37
C VAL A 11 -5.38 12.66 -5.77
N SER A 12 -5.06 13.92 -6.07
CA SER A 12 -5.34 14.51 -7.39
C SER A 12 -4.64 13.76 -8.53
N THR A 13 -3.41 13.26 -8.30
CA THR A 13 -2.68 12.50 -9.31
C THR A 13 -3.28 11.12 -9.54
N ILE A 14 -3.69 10.42 -8.47
CA ILE A 14 -4.32 9.10 -8.56
C ILE A 14 -5.68 9.22 -9.26
N GLN A 15 -6.51 10.21 -8.89
CA GLN A 15 -7.79 10.46 -9.56
C GLN A 15 -7.63 10.77 -11.05
N LEU A 16 -6.64 11.59 -11.41
CA LEU A 16 -6.33 11.88 -12.82
C LEU A 16 -5.83 10.63 -13.58
N ALA A 17 -5.12 9.73 -12.91
CA ALA A 17 -4.72 8.46 -13.53
C ALA A 17 -5.94 7.54 -13.75
N LEU A 18 -6.80 7.39 -12.74
CA LEU A 18 -8.04 6.60 -12.81
C LEU A 18 -9.03 7.14 -13.85
N SER A 19 -9.03 8.44 -14.15
CA SER A 19 -9.95 9.00 -15.15
C SER A 19 -9.67 8.53 -16.58
N ARG A 20 -8.50 7.93 -16.84
CA ARG A 20 -8.05 7.51 -18.17
C ARG A 20 -7.49 6.08 -18.21
N SER A 21 -7.64 5.31 -17.13
CA SER A 21 -7.07 3.97 -17.00
C SER A 21 -7.96 3.10 -16.11
N ASP A 22 -8.08 1.83 -16.48
CA ASP A 22 -8.85 0.84 -15.72
C ASP A 22 -8.07 0.33 -14.50
N ALA A 23 -6.74 0.45 -14.54
CA ALA A 23 -5.84 0.11 -13.45
C ALA A 23 -4.77 1.18 -13.24
N VAL A 24 -4.43 1.44 -11.97
CA VAL A 24 -3.35 2.37 -11.57
C VAL A 24 -2.40 1.66 -10.61
N ILE A 25 -1.12 1.61 -10.95
CA ILE A 25 -0.08 1.06 -10.08
C ILE A 25 0.68 2.22 -9.43
N VAL A 26 0.67 2.25 -8.10
CA VAL A 26 1.40 3.20 -7.25
C VAL A 26 2.56 2.46 -6.58
N CYS A 27 3.74 3.08 -6.56
CA CYS A 27 4.95 2.49 -6.00
C CYS A 27 5.56 3.45 -4.98
N GLY A 28 5.79 2.96 -3.75
CA GLY A 28 6.34 3.74 -2.64
C GLY A 28 5.29 4.29 -1.65
N GLY A 29 5.75 4.80 -0.51
CA GLY A 29 4.90 5.41 0.52
C GLY A 29 4.10 4.42 1.37
N LEU A 30 4.55 3.17 1.47
CA LEU A 30 3.92 2.09 2.25
C LEU A 30 4.75 1.64 3.46
N GLY A 31 5.88 2.28 3.74
CA GLY A 31 6.65 1.99 4.93
C GLY A 31 5.97 2.54 6.21
N PRO A 32 6.67 2.53 7.34
CA PRO A 32 6.12 2.98 8.61
C PRO A 32 6.28 4.49 8.84
N THR A 33 7.02 5.24 8.02
CA THR A 33 7.39 6.63 8.37
C THR A 33 6.22 7.61 8.20
N GLN A 34 6.35 8.82 8.71
CA GLN A 34 5.26 9.82 8.65
C GLN A 34 4.98 10.32 7.22
N ASP A 35 5.98 10.24 6.36
CA ASP A 35 5.91 10.53 4.92
C ASP A 35 5.39 9.34 4.09
N ASP A 36 5.30 8.13 4.66
CA ASP A 36 4.65 6.98 4.02
C ASP A 36 3.10 7.08 4.06
N ILE A 37 2.56 7.98 3.22
CA ILE A 37 1.14 8.35 3.22
C ILE A 37 0.33 7.83 2.01
N THR A 38 0.85 6.82 1.29
CA THR A 38 0.16 6.27 0.11
C THR A 38 -1.17 5.60 0.48
N ARG A 39 -1.26 4.94 1.63
CA ARG A 39 -2.50 4.32 2.12
C ARG A 39 -3.58 5.35 2.38
N GLU A 40 -3.22 6.44 3.04
CA GLU A 40 -4.09 7.57 3.35
C GLU A 40 -4.60 8.23 2.06
N ALA A 41 -3.72 8.41 1.07
CA ALA A 41 -4.11 8.95 -0.23
C ALA A 41 -5.10 8.02 -0.95
N ILE A 42 -4.87 6.71 -0.94
CA ILE A 42 -5.76 5.74 -1.58
C ILE A 42 -7.11 5.67 -0.86
N ALA A 43 -7.11 5.62 0.47
CA ALA A 43 -8.35 5.65 1.27
C ALA A 43 -9.19 6.89 0.96
N GLN A 44 -8.55 8.06 0.82
CA GLN A 44 -9.24 9.29 0.43
C GLN A 44 -9.80 9.24 -1.00
N VAL A 45 -9.09 8.60 -1.94
CA VAL A 45 -9.59 8.39 -3.32
C VAL A 45 -10.80 7.46 -3.33
N MET A 46 -10.76 6.39 -2.54
CA MET A 46 -11.86 5.44 -2.36
C MET A 46 -13.04 6.04 -1.57
N GLY A 47 -12.82 7.14 -0.83
CA GLY A 47 -13.83 7.73 0.05
C GLY A 47 -14.09 6.91 1.32
N VAL A 48 -13.10 6.13 1.78
CA VAL A 48 -13.24 5.20 2.91
C VAL A 48 -12.25 5.49 4.03
N SER A 49 -12.45 4.86 5.18
CA SER A 49 -11.51 4.91 6.31
C SER A 49 -10.41 3.85 6.18
N LEU A 50 -9.32 4.04 6.94
CA LEU A 50 -8.32 3.00 7.15
C LEU A 50 -8.73 2.13 8.34
N ILE A 51 -8.70 0.82 8.17
CA ILE A 51 -8.97 -0.18 9.20
C ILE A 51 -7.66 -0.86 9.57
N ARG A 52 -7.36 -0.93 10.86
CA ARG A 52 -6.21 -1.68 11.35
C ARG A 52 -6.53 -3.17 11.41
N HIS A 53 -5.63 -3.96 10.84
CA HIS A 53 -5.69 -5.42 10.85
C HIS A 53 -4.67 -5.99 11.84
N ASP A 54 -5.14 -6.44 13.00
CA ASP A 54 -4.26 -6.93 14.08
C ASP A 54 -3.43 -8.15 13.65
N ASP A 55 -3.96 -9.00 12.78
CA ASP A 55 -3.26 -10.16 12.21
C ASP A 55 -2.07 -9.74 11.33
N ILE A 56 -2.23 -8.70 10.51
CA ILE A 56 -1.15 -8.10 9.73
C ILE A 56 -0.12 -7.47 10.69
N GLY A 57 -0.58 -6.74 11.71
CA GLY A 57 0.29 -6.14 12.72
C GLY A 57 1.17 -7.18 13.43
N GLU A 58 0.56 -8.29 13.83
CA GLU A 58 1.25 -9.42 14.47
C GLU A 58 2.24 -10.11 13.52
N HIS A 59 1.90 -10.24 12.23
CA HIS A 59 2.83 -10.76 11.24
C HIS A 59 4.06 -9.86 11.09
N ILE A 60 3.86 -8.55 10.97
CA ILE A 60 4.94 -7.56 10.88
C ILE A 60 5.80 -7.61 12.15
N ARG A 61 5.19 -7.68 13.34
CA ARG A 61 5.92 -7.83 14.61
C ARG A 61 6.88 -9.02 14.59
N ARG A 62 6.41 -10.19 14.15
CA ARG A 62 7.25 -11.40 14.03
C ARG A 62 8.40 -11.21 13.05
N LEU A 63 8.19 -10.51 11.93
CA LEU A 63 9.25 -10.20 10.96
C LEU A 63 10.33 -9.28 11.55
N PHE A 64 9.95 -8.29 12.37
CA PHE A 64 10.90 -7.44 13.08
C PHE A 64 11.73 -8.24 14.09
N GLU A 65 11.06 -9.04 14.92
CA GLU A 65 11.69 -9.89 15.94
C GLU A 65 12.65 -10.91 15.31
N SER A 66 12.25 -11.58 14.23
CA SER A 66 13.11 -12.56 13.54
C SER A 66 14.36 -11.92 12.91
N ARG A 67 14.31 -10.62 12.62
CA ARG A 67 15.43 -9.83 12.07
C ARG A 67 16.24 -9.12 13.15
N GLY A 68 15.94 -9.34 14.44
CA GLY A 68 16.61 -8.70 15.57
C GLY A 68 16.39 -7.19 15.63
N ARG A 69 15.27 -6.70 15.08
CA ARG A 69 14.90 -5.29 15.07
C ARG A 69 13.80 -5.01 16.08
N GLU A 70 13.86 -3.84 16.70
CA GLU A 70 12.81 -3.39 17.61
C GLU A 70 11.53 -3.05 16.83
N PHE A 71 10.41 -3.63 17.28
CA PHE A 71 9.09 -3.28 16.77
C PHE A 71 8.54 -2.07 17.54
N THR A 72 8.12 -1.04 16.81
CA THR A 72 7.56 0.18 17.41
C THR A 72 6.08 0.32 17.09
N GLN A 73 5.36 1.11 17.88
CA GLN A 73 3.94 1.43 17.62
C GLN A 73 3.72 2.04 16.23
N ASN A 74 4.71 2.75 15.68
CA ASN A 74 4.62 3.35 14.36
C ASN A 74 4.58 2.29 13.24
N ASN A 75 5.14 1.09 13.47
CA ASN A 75 5.08 -0.01 12.52
C ASN A 75 3.66 -0.56 12.34
N LEU A 76 2.77 -0.40 13.33
CA LEU A 76 1.37 -0.81 13.21
C LEU A 76 0.62 -0.07 12.10
N ARG A 77 1.09 1.11 11.69
CA ARG A 77 0.51 1.84 10.54
C ARG A 77 0.61 1.06 9.23
N GLN A 78 1.58 0.16 9.13
CA GLN A 78 1.71 -0.71 7.96
C GLN A 78 0.58 -1.76 7.89
N ALA A 79 -0.14 -1.98 9.00
CA ALA A 79 -1.33 -2.84 9.08
C ALA A 79 -2.65 -2.09 8.88
N ASP A 80 -2.60 -0.80 8.56
CA ASP A 80 -3.78 0.01 8.24
C ASP A 80 -4.11 -0.18 6.75
N VAL A 81 -5.30 -0.68 6.44
CA VAL A 81 -5.74 -1.00 5.08
C VAL A 81 -7.02 -0.21 4.77
N PRO A 82 -7.16 0.40 3.58
CA PRO A 82 -8.42 1.03 3.20
C PRO A 82 -9.58 0.03 3.26
N GLU A 83 -10.72 0.43 3.82
CA GLU A 83 -11.90 -0.43 3.86
C GLU A 83 -12.31 -0.86 2.43
N GLY A 84 -12.52 -2.16 2.24
CA GLY A 84 -12.81 -2.76 0.93
C GLY A 84 -11.57 -3.11 0.09
N ALA A 85 -10.36 -2.72 0.52
CA ALA A 85 -9.11 -3.19 -0.07
C ALA A 85 -8.64 -4.52 0.55
N THR A 86 -7.70 -5.18 -0.12
CA THR A 86 -7.04 -6.39 0.37
C THR A 86 -5.52 -6.22 0.27
N THR A 87 -4.76 -7.03 1.03
CA THR A 87 -3.31 -7.05 0.92
C THR A 87 -2.85 -8.03 -0.17
N ILE A 88 -1.72 -7.70 -0.79
CA ILE A 88 -0.98 -8.64 -1.63
C ILE A 88 -0.39 -9.74 -0.72
N ALA A 89 -0.59 -11.01 -1.09
CA ALA A 89 -0.22 -12.16 -0.28
C ALA A 89 1.30 -12.29 -0.08
N GLU A 90 2.06 -11.98 -1.14
CA GLU A 90 3.51 -11.91 -1.11
C GLU A 90 3.96 -10.73 -0.25
N MET A 91 4.67 -11.00 0.84
CA MET A 91 5.24 -9.97 1.72
C MET A 91 6.76 -10.16 1.88
N PRO A 92 7.56 -9.91 0.81
CA PRO A 92 9.04 -10.00 0.88
C PRO A 92 9.67 -9.02 1.88
N GLY A 93 8.99 -7.90 2.11
CA GLY A 93 9.36 -6.85 3.07
C GLY A 93 8.55 -6.91 4.36
N THR A 94 8.41 -5.75 5.00
CA THR A 94 7.45 -5.55 6.11
C THR A 94 6.23 -4.74 5.69
N ALA A 95 6.30 -4.06 4.55
CA ALA A 95 5.19 -3.29 4.01
C ALA A 95 4.30 -4.21 3.16
N PRO A 96 3.04 -4.46 3.54
CA PRO A 96 2.12 -5.16 2.67
C PRO A 96 1.84 -4.31 1.43
N GLY A 97 1.83 -4.94 0.26
CA GLY A 97 1.21 -4.36 -0.93
C GLY A 97 -0.31 -4.36 -0.79
N LEU A 98 -1.01 -3.56 -1.59
CA LEU A 98 -2.47 -3.43 -1.55
C LEU A 98 -3.09 -3.60 -2.93
N VAL A 99 -4.28 -4.21 -2.93
CA VAL A 99 -5.22 -4.24 -4.06
C VAL A 99 -6.49 -3.51 -3.61
N CYS A 100 -6.78 -2.38 -4.26
CA CYS A 100 -7.80 -1.42 -3.83
C CYS A 100 -8.81 -1.20 -4.95
N PRO A 101 -9.97 -1.87 -4.93
CA PRO A 101 -11.04 -1.67 -5.91
C PRO A 101 -11.62 -0.24 -5.83
N VAL A 102 -11.88 0.36 -7.00
CA VAL A 102 -12.56 1.66 -7.14
C VAL A 102 -13.57 1.55 -8.26
N GLU A 103 -14.85 1.33 -7.93
CA GLU A 103 -15.91 1.05 -8.92
C GLU A 103 -15.55 -0.15 -9.82
N ASP A 104 -15.42 0.06 -11.13
CA ASP A 104 -15.00 -0.91 -12.15
C ASP A 104 -13.49 -0.93 -12.40
N LYS A 105 -12.72 -0.23 -11.56
CA LYS A 105 -11.27 -0.02 -11.68
C LYS A 105 -10.52 -0.52 -10.45
N VAL A 106 -9.20 -0.50 -10.54
CA VAL A 106 -8.34 -0.96 -9.44
C VAL A 106 -7.11 -0.07 -9.26
N ILE A 107 -6.74 0.19 -8.01
CA ILE A 107 -5.44 0.73 -7.63
C ILE A 107 -4.62 -0.39 -6.99
N TYR A 108 -3.41 -0.61 -7.48
CA TYR A 108 -2.41 -1.44 -6.82
C TYR A 108 -1.40 -0.54 -6.14
N ALA A 109 -1.07 -0.81 -4.87
CA ALA A 109 0.02 -0.15 -4.18
C ALA A 109 1.11 -1.16 -3.85
N VAL A 110 2.34 -0.89 -4.29
CA VAL A 110 3.50 -1.76 -4.04
C VAL A 110 4.62 -0.97 -3.35
N PRO A 111 5.49 -1.63 -2.57
CA PRO A 111 6.60 -0.97 -1.87
C PRO A 111 7.57 -0.27 -2.83
N GLY A 112 8.29 0.74 -2.34
CA GLY A 112 9.31 1.44 -3.12
C GLY A 112 10.62 0.65 -3.28
N VAL A 113 10.82 -0.39 -2.47
CA VAL A 113 12.03 -1.22 -2.51
C VAL A 113 12.01 -2.06 -3.80
N PRO A 114 12.99 -1.92 -4.71
CA PRO A 114 12.89 -2.48 -6.07
C PRO A 114 12.65 -3.99 -6.14
N TYR A 115 13.24 -4.76 -5.23
CA TYR A 115 13.05 -6.21 -5.19
C TYR A 115 11.64 -6.59 -4.72
N GLU A 116 11.16 -5.98 -3.63
CA GLU A 116 9.81 -6.22 -3.09
C GLU A 116 8.73 -5.84 -4.10
N MET A 117 8.90 -4.67 -4.73
CA MET A 117 8.04 -4.19 -5.81
C MET A 117 7.95 -5.19 -6.95
N ARG A 118 9.10 -5.67 -7.45
CA ARG A 118 9.15 -6.58 -8.59
C ARG A 118 8.44 -7.90 -8.30
N GLU A 119 8.62 -8.44 -7.09
CA GLU A 119 7.98 -9.69 -6.67
C GLU A 119 6.45 -9.55 -6.66
N MET A 120 5.92 -8.50 -6.01
CA MET A 120 4.47 -8.26 -5.96
C MET A 120 3.88 -7.93 -7.34
N VAL A 121 4.59 -7.15 -8.16
CA VAL A 121 4.10 -6.80 -9.49
C VAL A 121 4.01 -8.03 -10.38
N LEU A 122 5.04 -8.87 -10.41
CA LEU A 122 5.06 -10.06 -11.26
C LEU A 122 4.17 -11.19 -10.72
N GLY A 123 4.04 -11.32 -9.40
CA GLY A 123 3.28 -12.39 -8.75
C GLY A 123 1.77 -12.12 -8.67
N THR A 124 1.37 -10.86 -8.49
CA THR A 124 -0.02 -10.51 -8.19
C THR A 124 -0.59 -9.50 -9.17
N VAL A 125 0.09 -8.37 -9.38
CA VAL A 125 -0.48 -7.27 -10.16
C VAL A 125 -0.64 -7.63 -11.64
N ILE A 126 0.38 -8.21 -12.27
CA ILE A 126 0.31 -8.58 -13.69
C ILE A 126 -0.66 -9.73 -13.94
N PRO A 127 -0.73 -10.80 -13.11
CA PRO A 127 -1.73 -11.85 -13.28
C PRO A 127 -3.19 -11.43 -13.07
N ASP A 128 -3.44 -10.38 -12.28
CA ASP A 128 -4.79 -9.87 -12.00
C ASP A 128 -5.31 -8.89 -13.08
N LEU A 129 -4.43 -8.42 -13.97
CA LEU A 129 -4.74 -7.55 -15.13
C LEU A 129 -5.06 -8.35 -16.40
#